data_AF-G9XKZ4-F1
#
_entry.id   AF-G9XKZ4-F1
#
_cell.length_a   1.000
_cell.length_b   1.000
_cell.length_c   1.000
_cell.angle_alpha   90.00
_cell.angle_beta   90.00
_cell.angle_gamma   90.00
#
_symmetry.space_group_name_H-M   'P 1'
#
loop_
_entity.id
_entity.type
_entity.pdbx_description
1 polymer ?
#
loop_
_entity_poly.entity_id
_entity_poly.type
_entity_poly.pdbx_seq_one_letter_code
_entity_poly.pdbx_strand_id
1 'polypeptide(L)'
;METEKKVITNPGGEYSVVLIPNDMIESLKEKFGNDVLWIYDEESQELTLIKKPQSYTDALSGLGAEMWKQGEGGTEFIRREREQWDD
;
A
#
# COMPACT_ATOMS: atom_id res chain seq x y z
N MET A 1 -27.82 20.03 -1.32
CA MET A 1 -26.56 20.09 -0.56
C MET A 1 -25.49 20.50 -1.55
N GLU A 2 -25.09 21.76 -1.52
CA GLU A 2 -24.17 22.36 -2.48
C GLU A 2 -22.76 22.25 -1.88
N THR A 3 -21.87 21.49 -2.52
CA THR A 3 -20.50 21.33 -2.06
C THR A 3 -19.70 22.57 -2.47
N GLU A 4 -19.41 23.46 -1.51
CA GLU A 4 -18.53 24.61 -1.73
C GLU A 4 -17.13 24.12 -2.14
N LYS A 5 -16.74 24.41 -3.39
CA LYS A 5 -15.37 24.25 -3.86
C LYS A 5 -14.52 25.42 -3.37
N LYS A 6 -13.81 25.23 -2.27
CA LYS A 6 -12.81 26.20 -1.81
C LYS A 6 -11.54 26.06 -2.65
N VAL A 7 -11.32 27.02 -3.55
CA VAL A 7 -10.10 27.11 -4.36
C VAL A 7 -8.98 27.70 -3.49
N ILE A 8 -7.93 26.94 -3.24
CA ILE A 8 -6.73 27.39 -2.53
C ILE A 8 -5.64 27.61 -3.58
N THR A 9 -5.25 28.86 -3.81
CA THR A 9 -4.14 29.23 -4.70
C THR A 9 -2.89 29.54 -3.86
N ASN A 10 -1.85 28.73 -4.08
CA ASN A 10 -0.52 28.82 -3.49
C ASN A 10 0.52 29.01 -4.63
N PRO A 11 1.42 29.99 -4.56
CA PRO A 11 2.33 30.32 -5.67
C PRO A 11 3.53 29.37 -5.68
N GLY A 12 3.41 28.22 -6.35
CA GLY A 12 4.53 27.28 -6.51
C GLY A 12 4.13 25.88 -6.96
N GLY A 13 3.71 25.73 -8.23
CA GLY A 13 3.43 24.43 -8.86
C GLY A 13 1.96 23.98 -8.82
N GLU A 14 1.61 22.99 -9.65
CA GLU A 14 0.33 22.29 -9.60
C GLU A 14 0.36 21.26 -8.47
N TYR A 15 -0.59 21.34 -7.53
CA TYR A 15 -0.77 20.35 -6.47
C TYR A 15 -2.21 19.86 -6.48
N SER A 16 -2.39 18.55 -6.35
CA SER A 16 -3.69 17.93 -6.13
C SER A 16 -4.04 18.02 -4.65
N VAL A 17 -5.15 18.68 -4.33
CA VAL A 17 -5.67 18.78 -2.96
C VAL A 17 -6.82 17.80 -2.79
N VAL A 18 -6.66 16.85 -1.86
CA VAL A 18 -7.74 15.95 -1.44
C VAL A 18 -8.27 16.41 -0.09
N LEU A 19 -9.56 16.76 -0.04
CA LEU A 19 -10.24 17.11 1.20
C LEU A 19 -10.76 15.83 1.86
N ILE A 20 -10.19 15.50 3.03
CA ILE A 20 -10.59 14.33 3.81
C ILE A 20 -11.36 14.82 5.05
N PRO A 21 -12.55 14.31 5.34
CA PRO A 21 -13.29 14.59 6.57
C PRO A 21 -12.47 14.29 7.84
N ASN A 22 -12.65 15.10 8.89
CA ASN A 22 -11.85 14.96 10.13
C ASN A 22 -12.10 13.64 10.86
N ASP A 23 -13.34 13.15 10.87
CA ASP A 23 -13.73 11.86 11.44
C ASP A 23 -13.05 10.69 10.73
N MET A 24 -12.87 10.79 9.41
CA MET A 24 -12.06 9.83 8.65
C MET A 24 -10.59 9.89 9.05
N ILE A 25 -10.01 11.08 9.23
CA ILE A 25 -8.61 11.23 9.70
C ILE A 25 -8.43 10.63 11.09
N GLU A 26 -9.37 10.85 12.01
CA GLU A 26 -9.33 10.28 13.36
C GLU A 26 -9.37 8.75 13.30
N SER A 27 -10.28 8.19 12.50
CA SER A 27 -10.39 6.75 12.28
C SER A 27 -9.12 6.15 11.66
N LEU A 28 -8.49 6.87 10.72
CA LEU A 28 -7.24 6.46 10.11
C LEU A 28 -6.09 6.46 11.12
N LYS A 29 -5.99 7.48 11.97
CA LYS A 29 -4.96 7.54 13.04
C LYS A 29 -5.12 6.41 14.05
N GLU A 30 -6.34 6.09 14.44
CA GLU A 30 -6.61 4.97 15.35
C GLU A 30 -6.16 3.64 14.75
N LYS A 31 -6.43 3.42 13.46
CA LYS A 31 -6.13 2.15 12.78
C LYS A 31 -4.66 1.99 12.39
N PHE A 32 -4.06 3.06 11.87
CA PHE A 32 -2.74 3.04 11.24
C PHE A 32 -1.63 3.65 12.10
N GLY A 33 -1.98 4.45 13.12
CA GLY A 33 -1.04 5.22 13.92
C GLY A 33 -0.73 6.59 13.32
N ASN A 34 0.36 7.21 13.78
CA ASN A 34 0.73 8.56 13.36
C ASN A 34 1.45 8.62 12.00
N ASP A 35 2.07 7.51 11.59
CA ASP A 35 2.81 7.41 10.33
C ASP A 35 2.12 6.42 9.40
N VAL A 36 1.95 6.82 8.13
CA VAL A 36 1.46 5.94 7.06
C VAL A 36 2.40 6.02 5.86
N LEU A 37 2.49 4.90 5.15
CA LEU A 37 3.02 4.90 3.79
C LEU A 37 1.84 5.18 2.85
N TRP A 38 2.09 5.90 1.77
CA TRP A 38 1.06 6.21 0.78
C TRP A 38 1.61 5.98 -0.62
N ILE A 39 0.73 5.55 -1.51
CA ILE A 39 1.01 5.35 -2.93
C ILE A 39 -0.16 5.96 -3.68
N TYR A 40 0.13 6.84 -4.63
CA TYR A 40 -0.85 7.37 -5.57
C TYR A 40 -0.62 6.73 -6.93
N ASP A 41 -1.66 6.09 -7.45
CA ASP A 41 -1.68 5.56 -8.80
C ASP A 41 -2.32 6.60 -9.73
N GLU A 42 -1.56 7.10 -10.70
CA GLU A 42 -2.03 8.12 -11.64
C GLU A 42 -3.03 7.57 -12.66
N GLU A 43 -2.96 6.28 -13.00
CA GLU A 43 -3.84 5.65 -14.00
C GLU A 43 -5.24 5.45 -13.43
N SER A 44 -5.32 4.84 -12.24
CA SER A 44 -6.60 4.63 -11.54
C SER A 44 -7.07 5.86 -10.76
N GLN A 45 -6.19 6.84 -10.54
CA GLN A 45 -6.40 8.01 -9.67
C GLN A 45 -6.69 7.62 -8.21
N GLU A 46 -6.16 6.48 -7.75
CA GLU A 46 -6.39 5.96 -6.41
C GLU A 46 -5.24 6.30 -5.45
N LEU A 47 -5.60 6.71 -4.23
CA LEU A 47 -4.67 6.88 -3.11
C LEU A 47 -4.79 5.68 -2.16
N THR A 48 -3.74 4.86 -2.11
CA THR A 48 -3.64 3.74 -1.18
C THR A 48 -2.85 4.15 0.06
N LEU A 49 -3.43 3.95 1.24
CA LEU A 49 -2.77 4.14 2.53
C LEU A 49 -2.38 2.79 3.13
N ILE A 50 -1.12 2.66 3.52
CA ILE A 50 -0.54 1.41 4.05
C ILE A 50 0.00 1.68 5.45
N LYS A 51 -0.32 0.78 6.39
CA LYS A 51 0.24 0.84 7.75
C LYS A 51 1.75 0.72 7.69
N LYS A 52 2.46 1.70 8.25
CA LYS A 52 3.92 1.58 8.39
C LYS A 52 4.23 0.45 9.38
N PRO A 53 5.01 -0.57 8.98
CA PRO A 53 5.39 -1.62 9.90
C PRO A 53 6.36 -1.08 10.96
N GLN A 54 6.28 -1.60 12.18
CA GLN A 54 7.24 -1.27 13.24
C GLN A 54 8.65 -1.78 12.90
N SER A 55 8.71 -2.90 12.18
CA SER A 55 9.94 -3.51 11.67
C SER A 55 9.66 -4.02 10.27
N TYR A 56 10.37 -3.47 9.28
CA TYR A 56 10.30 -3.99 7.91
C TYR A 56 10.85 -5.39 7.82
N THR A 57 11.90 -5.71 8.60
CA THR A 57 12.43 -7.06 8.67
C THR A 57 11.37 -8.04 9.13
N ASP A 58 10.62 -7.73 10.18
CA ASP A 58 9.59 -8.64 10.68
C ASP A 58 8.41 -8.74 9.71
N ALA A 59 7.97 -7.61 9.14
CA ALA A 59 6.88 -7.58 8.17
C ALA A 59 7.20 -8.31 6.86
N LEU A 60 8.47 -8.31 6.45
CA LEU A 60 8.94 -9.02 5.27
C LEU A 60 9.39 -10.45 5.61
N SER A 61 9.77 -10.73 6.85
CA SER A 61 10.14 -12.07 7.29
C SER A 61 8.88 -12.94 7.30
N GLY A 62 8.91 -14.02 6.52
CA GLY A 62 7.75 -14.89 6.36
C GLY A 62 6.82 -14.52 5.21
N LEU A 63 7.14 -13.51 4.40
CA LEU A 63 6.52 -13.37 3.08
C LEU A 63 6.71 -14.67 2.29
N GLY A 64 5.59 -15.24 1.85
CA GLY A 64 5.56 -16.53 1.18
C GLY A 64 5.74 -17.75 2.10
N ALA A 65 5.92 -17.61 3.42
CA ALA A 65 6.14 -18.76 4.31
C ALA A 65 4.98 -19.77 4.27
N GLU A 66 3.74 -19.29 4.13
CA GLU A 66 2.59 -20.18 3.94
C GLU A 66 2.60 -20.83 2.56
N MET A 67 2.97 -20.11 1.50
CA MET A 67 3.16 -20.69 0.16
C MET A 67 4.23 -21.80 0.19
N TRP A 68 5.34 -21.56 0.89
CA TRP A 68 6.42 -22.51 1.11
C TRP A 68 5.98 -23.75 1.93
N LYS A 69 5.01 -23.59 2.85
CA LYS A 69 4.56 -24.65 3.78
C LYS A 69 3.29 -25.40 3.34
N GLN A 70 2.37 -24.76 2.62
CA GLN A 70 1.01 -25.25 2.37
C GLN A 70 0.70 -25.48 0.87
N GLY A 71 1.55 -25.02 -0.06
CA GLY A 71 1.39 -25.25 -1.51
C GLY A 71 1.91 -26.62 -1.98
N GLU A 72 2.42 -26.70 -3.22
CA GLU A 72 3.15 -27.89 -3.75
C GLU A 72 4.44 -28.22 -2.95
N GLY A 73 4.77 -27.37 -1.97
CA GLY A 73 6.02 -27.39 -1.23
C GLY A 73 7.08 -26.58 -1.98
N GLY A 74 7.88 -25.85 -1.22
CA GLY A 74 8.96 -25.03 -1.77
C GLY A 74 9.88 -25.72 -2.76
N THR A 75 10.19 -26.97 -2.44
CA THR A 75 11.06 -27.81 -3.25
C THR A 75 10.47 -28.06 -4.64
N GLU A 76 9.16 -28.27 -4.74
CA GLU A 76 8.50 -28.60 -5.99
C GLU A 76 8.34 -27.37 -6.90
N PHE A 77 8.05 -26.22 -6.30
CA PHE A 77 8.07 -24.94 -7.00
C PHE A 77 9.45 -24.67 -7.63
N ILE A 78 10.54 -24.81 -6.84
CA ILE A 78 11.91 -24.60 -7.35
C ILE A 78 12.27 -25.61 -8.44
N ARG A 79 11.84 -26.88 -8.30
CA ARG A 79 12.07 -27.91 -9.32
C ARG A 79 11.44 -27.53 -10.66
N ARG A 80 10.16 -27.14 -10.64
CA ARG A 80 9.43 -26.74 -11.85
C ARG A 80 10.02 -25.50 -12.52
N GLU A 81 10.38 -24.49 -11.74
CA GLU A 81 11.01 -23.28 -12.29
C GLU A 81 12.36 -23.59 -12.96
N ARG A 82 13.18 -24.48 -12.37
CA ARG A 82 14.43 -24.92 -13.01
C ARG A 82 14.20 -25.67 -14.31
N GLU A 83 13.22 -26.57 -14.34
CA GLU A 83 12.89 -27.33 -15.55
C GLU A 83 12.46 -26.41 -16.70
N GLN A 84 11.81 -25.28 -16.42
CA GLN A 84 11.45 -24.30 -17.44
C GLN A 84 12.62 -23.45 -17.95
N TRP A 85 13.77 -23.43 -17.26
CA TRP A 85 14.95 -22.65 -17.68
C TRP A 85 15.93 -23.47 -18.53
N ASP A 86 15.79 -24.79 -18.52
CA ASP A 86 16.61 -25.72 -19.30
C ASP A 86 15.99 -26.03 -20.70
N ASP A 87 14.86 -25.39 -21.04
CA ASP A 87 14.22 -25.36 -22.36
C ASP A 87 14.55 -24.07 -23.14
#